data_AF-A0A1Y3NG77-F1
#
_entry.id   AF-A0A1Y3NG77-F1
#
_cell.length_a   1.000
_cell.length_b   1.000
_cell.length_c   1.000
_cell.angle_alpha   90.00
_cell.angle_beta   90.00
_cell.angle_gamma   90.00
#
_symmetry.space_group_name_H-M   'P 1'
#
loop_
_entity.id
_entity.type
_entity.pdbx_description
1 polymer ?
#
loop_
_entity_poly.entity_id
_entity_poly.type
_entity_poly.pdbx_seq_one_letter_code
_entity_poly.pdbx_strand_id
1 'polypeptide(L)'
;KKNGKQNVIVLYSAGNIVSSSFGSSFSNAVTKANTLKNSGVKIYSLNVNSAAKAGSSIAAVGSTVNSNDINTVMELLSSDYTNVSVSSSGSISSYTKSSSEYYRTPNSEDYTALYNDIIFSTLSSTKNSKCNVSSGCEAGFGKCEGVVSTTTTTTTTTTVEPTTTTTTTTVEPTTTTTTTTTTEEPTTTTTTTTTEQPITTTTAVSPTSSSELTTDGKCGSSNGKQCLDAQCCNGGNCVNMYDYSETEYYDQNVLLVLDTSSVNMSDEEISKLNSLLEDLGNQLNSEIEIPYVTFASSGERAEQSNIVNVERTTSSEANFESGLDMAIQFFNKYGKKRNGLDNIVVLYSAGNIVSSSFGSSFSNAVTKANTLKDSGVKIYSLNVNSAAKAGSSIAAVGSTVNSNDINTVMELLSSDYTNVSVSSSGSITSYTKSSSEYYRTPNSEDYTALYNDILFNTLSSTKNSKCNVSSGCEAGFGKCEGVVSTTTTTTTTTTTEEPTTTTTTTTTEQPITTTTATTVSPTSSLT
;
A
#
# COMPACT_ATOMS: atom_id res chain seq x y z
N LYS A 1 -37.91 4.63 14.77
CA LYS A 1 -38.47 3.67 13.78
C LYS A 1 -38.83 4.45 12.52
N LYS A 2 -38.01 4.41 11.45
CA LYS A 2 -38.38 5.08 10.18
C LYS A 2 -39.07 4.16 9.16
N ASN A 3 -38.90 2.83 9.23
CA ASN A 3 -39.35 1.92 8.16
C ASN A 3 -40.08 0.65 8.64
N GLY A 4 -40.75 0.67 9.80
CA GLY A 4 -41.40 -0.54 10.38
C GLY A 4 -40.45 -1.65 10.85
N LYS A 5 -39.16 -1.55 10.53
CA LYS A 5 -38.10 -2.49 10.95
C LYS A 5 -37.69 -2.25 12.41
N GLN A 6 -37.28 -3.33 13.07
CA GLN A 6 -36.72 -3.31 14.42
C GLN A 6 -35.32 -2.67 14.39
N ASN A 7 -35.05 -1.74 15.30
CA ASN A 7 -33.72 -1.15 15.44
C ASN A 7 -32.90 -2.04 16.37
N VAL A 8 -31.65 -2.28 15.99
CA VAL A 8 -30.71 -3.11 16.74
C VAL A 8 -29.45 -2.30 17.01
N ILE A 9 -28.95 -2.39 18.24
CA ILE A 9 -27.63 -1.90 18.66
C ILE A 9 -26.78 -3.11 19.00
N VAL A 10 -25.56 -3.14 18.50
CA VAL A 10 -24.53 -4.10 18.93
C VAL A 10 -23.52 -3.32 19.77
N LEU A 11 -23.52 -3.56 21.07
CA LEU A 11 -22.59 -2.99 22.04
C LEU A 11 -21.37 -3.90 22.16
N TYR A 12 -20.23 -3.45 21.63
CA TYR A 12 -18.96 -4.14 21.69
C TYR A 12 -18.07 -3.50 22.76
N SER A 13 -17.77 -4.22 23.85
CA SER A 13 -16.97 -3.65 24.96
C SER A 13 -16.34 -4.73 25.83
N ALA A 14 -15.24 -4.42 26.50
CA ALA A 14 -14.64 -5.29 27.51
C ALA A 14 -15.38 -5.27 28.87
N GLY A 15 -16.48 -4.50 28.99
CA GLY A 15 -17.26 -4.39 30.23
C GLY A 15 -16.57 -3.61 31.36
N ASN A 16 -15.32 -3.20 31.18
CA ASN A 16 -14.56 -2.44 32.18
C ASN A 16 -15.02 -0.97 32.17
N ILE A 17 -15.74 -0.55 33.21
CA ILE A 17 -16.03 0.87 33.44
C ILE A 17 -14.89 1.44 34.29
N VAL A 18 -13.92 2.07 33.62
CA VAL A 18 -12.78 2.72 34.28
C VAL A 18 -13.17 4.14 34.67
N SER A 19 -13.81 4.29 35.83
CA SER A 19 -14.27 5.57 36.36
C SER A 19 -14.00 5.63 37.87
N SER A 20 -13.55 6.78 38.37
CA SER A 20 -13.44 7.06 39.80
C SER A 20 -14.80 6.98 40.52
N SER A 21 -15.90 6.97 39.76
CA SER A 21 -17.27 6.78 40.23
C SER A 21 -17.99 5.67 39.44
N PHE A 22 -17.43 4.46 39.46
CA PHE A 22 -17.98 3.27 38.77
C PHE A 22 -19.51 3.17 38.87
N GLY A 23 -20.06 3.23 40.09
CA GLY A 23 -21.50 3.07 40.33
C GLY A 23 -22.36 4.11 39.61
N SER A 24 -21.95 5.38 39.64
CA SER A 24 -22.65 6.47 38.94
C SER A 24 -22.58 6.30 37.42
N SER A 25 -21.40 5.93 36.89
CA SER A 25 -21.23 5.66 35.47
C SER A 25 -22.06 4.47 35.00
N PHE A 26 -22.10 3.39 35.79
CA PHE A 26 -22.87 2.20 35.48
C PHE A 26 -24.39 2.46 35.57
N SER A 27 -24.84 3.16 36.62
CA SER A 27 -26.23 3.59 36.78
C SER A 27 -26.72 4.40 35.57
N ASN A 28 -25.92 5.39 35.12
CA ASN A 28 -26.24 6.18 33.93
C ASN A 28 -26.31 5.33 32.66
N ALA A 29 -25.36 4.41 32.45
CA ALA A 29 -25.37 3.50 31.32
C ALA A 29 -26.64 2.62 31.31
N VAL A 30 -27.04 2.09 32.47
CA VAL A 30 -28.28 1.32 32.65
C VAL A 30 -29.51 2.18 32.32
N THR A 31 -29.58 3.43 32.81
CA THR A 31 -30.68 4.35 32.49
C THR A 31 -30.82 4.53 30.98
N LYS A 32 -29.72 4.82 30.27
CA LYS A 32 -29.72 4.99 28.81
C LYS A 32 -30.10 3.71 28.08
N ALA A 33 -29.59 2.56 28.51
CA ALA A 33 -29.94 1.26 27.94
C ALA A 33 -31.45 0.97 28.09
N ASN A 34 -32.03 1.24 29.26
CA ASN A 34 -33.47 1.10 29.48
C ASN A 34 -34.29 2.03 28.59
N THR A 35 -33.89 3.31 28.43
CA THR A 35 -34.56 4.24 27.52
C THR A 35 -34.59 3.69 26.09
N LEU A 36 -33.46 3.16 25.61
CA LEU A 36 -33.37 2.54 24.29
C LEU A 36 -34.26 1.29 24.19
N LYS A 37 -34.18 0.37 25.16
CA LYS A 37 -35.00 -0.85 25.20
C LYS A 37 -36.50 -0.54 25.20
N ASN A 38 -36.93 0.43 26.01
CA ASN A 38 -38.33 0.86 26.09
C ASN A 38 -38.83 1.52 24.80
N SER A 39 -37.92 2.10 24.00
CA SER A 39 -38.26 2.61 22.65
C SER A 39 -38.39 1.51 21.58
N GLY A 40 -38.19 0.25 21.96
CA GLY A 40 -38.25 -0.92 21.08
C GLY A 40 -36.95 -1.23 20.34
N VAL A 41 -35.82 -0.70 20.83
CA VAL A 41 -34.47 -1.06 20.34
C VAL A 41 -34.01 -2.33 21.04
N LYS A 42 -33.46 -3.29 20.28
CA LYS A 42 -32.76 -4.44 20.85
C LYS A 42 -31.28 -4.12 21.01
N ILE A 43 -30.72 -4.43 22.17
CA ILE A 43 -29.29 -4.25 22.46
C ILE A 43 -28.66 -5.64 22.59
N TYR A 44 -27.81 -5.99 21.63
CA TYR A 44 -26.91 -7.13 21.72
C TYR A 44 -25.62 -6.66 22.34
N SER A 45 -25.16 -7.33 23.39
CA SER A 45 -23.93 -6.97 24.09
C SER A 45 -22.89 -8.07 23.92
N LEU A 46 -21.73 -7.70 23.39
CA LEU A 46 -20.60 -8.58 23.20
C LEU A 46 -19.50 -8.17 24.17
N ASN A 47 -19.25 -9.02 25.18
CA ASN A 47 -18.16 -8.83 26.13
C ASN A 47 -16.85 -9.41 25.58
N VAL A 48 -15.93 -8.56 25.15
CA VAL A 48 -14.66 -8.97 24.51
C VAL A 48 -13.49 -9.10 25.47
N ASN A 49 -13.75 -8.95 26.76
CA ASN A 49 -12.73 -9.18 27.78
C ASN A 49 -12.38 -10.67 27.85
N SER A 50 -11.09 -11.00 27.89
CA SER A 50 -10.62 -12.39 27.97
C SER A 50 -11.04 -13.12 29.25
N ALA A 51 -11.40 -12.38 30.31
CA ALA A 51 -11.94 -12.94 31.55
C ALA A 51 -13.46 -13.19 31.50
N ALA A 52 -14.15 -12.76 30.42
CA ALA A 52 -15.58 -12.97 30.25
C ALA A 52 -15.87 -14.46 30.01
N LYS A 53 -16.96 -14.97 30.58
CA LYS A 53 -17.35 -16.38 30.44
C LYS A 53 -18.85 -16.50 30.19
N ALA A 54 -19.23 -17.16 29.10
CA ALA A 54 -20.62 -17.48 28.79
C ALA A 54 -21.26 -18.26 29.95
N GLY A 55 -22.51 -17.95 30.27
CA GLY A 55 -23.26 -18.63 31.33
C GLY A 55 -22.79 -18.31 32.76
N SER A 56 -21.95 -17.29 32.95
CA SER A 56 -21.63 -16.80 34.29
C SER A 56 -22.89 -16.36 35.02
N SER A 57 -22.97 -16.62 36.33
CA SER A 57 -24.03 -16.04 37.15
C SER A 57 -23.86 -14.53 37.22
N ILE A 58 -24.92 -13.78 36.90
CA ILE A 58 -24.94 -12.33 37.16
C ILE A 58 -25.10 -12.04 38.65
N ALA A 59 -24.64 -10.86 39.07
CA ALA A 59 -24.84 -10.42 40.44
C ALA A 59 -26.35 -10.31 40.77
N ALA A 60 -26.74 -10.85 41.93
CA ALA A 60 -28.14 -10.86 42.35
C ALA A 60 -28.64 -9.46 42.75
N VAL A 61 -29.96 -9.26 42.72
CA VAL A 61 -30.59 -8.06 43.32
C VAL A 61 -30.14 -7.91 44.78
N GLY A 62 -29.77 -6.68 45.15
CA GLY A 62 -29.17 -6.33 46.45
C GLY A 62 -27.63 -6.34 46.45
N SER A 63 -27.00 -6.92 45.42
CA SER A 63 -25.53 -6.95 45.31
C SER A 63 -25.00 -5.64 44.74
N THR A 64 -23.75 -5.30 45.11
CA THR A 64 -23.02 -4.17 44.53
C THR A 64 -22.05 -4.66 43.48
N VAL A 65 -22.17 -4.11 42.28
CA VAL A 65 -21.32 -4.39 41.12
C VAL A 65 -20.10 -3.47 41.16
N ASN A 66 -18.94 -3.98 40.79
CA ASN A 66 -17.70 -3.24 40.65
C ASN A 66 -17.05 -3.49 39.27
N SER A 67 -15.86 -2.91 39.06
CA SER A 67 -15.14 -2.98 37.78
C SER A 67 -14.75 -4.39 37.33
N ASN A 68 -14.74 -5.37 38.24
CA ASN A 68 -14.40 -6.76 37.92
C ASN A 68 -15.63 -7.58 37.51
N ASP A 69 -16.84 -7.08 37.72
CA ASP A 69 -18.10 -7.76 37.41
C ASP A 69 -18.52 -7.55 35.94
N ILE A 70 -17.56 -7.70 35.04
CA ILE A 70 -17.65 -7.38 33.61
C ILE A 70 -18.82 -8.08 32.90
N ASN A 71 -19.12 -9.33 33.28
CA ASN A 71 -20.23 -10.08 32.69
C ASN A 71 -21.58 -9.51 33.14
N THR A 72 -21.72 -9.23 34.44
CA THR A 72 -22.91 -8.58 35.00
C THR A 72 -23.17 -7.23 34.34
N VAL A 73 -22.14 -6.39 34.18
CA VAL A 73 -22.29 -5.07 33.53
C VAL A 73 -22.84 -5.21 32.13
N MET A 74 -22.23 -6.07 31.31
CA MET A 74 -22.60 -6.22 29.90
C MET A 74 -23.95 -6.91 29.73
N GLU A 75 -24.25 -7.94 30.53
CA GLU A 75 -25.56 -8.61 30.53
C GLU A 75 -26.69 -7.64 30.89
N LEU A 76 -26.53 -6.83 31.94
CA LEU A 76 -27.57 -5.90 32.38
C LEU A 76 -27.83 -4.76 31.37
N LEU A 77 -26.83 -4.39 30.56
CA LEU A 77 -27.01 -3.45 29.46
C LEU A 77 -27.72 -4.06 28.26
N SER A 78 -27.63 -5.38 28.08
CA SER A 78 -28.24 -6.11 26.96
C SER A 78 -29.78 -6.14 27.06
N SER A 79 -30.42 -6.59 25.98
CA SER A 79 -31.85 -6.87 25.94
C SER A 79 -32.26 -8.18 26.61
N ASP A 80 -31.32 -8.93 27.18
CA ASP A 80 -31.62 -10.09 28.03
C ASP A 80 -32.25 -9.69 29.34
N TYR A 81 -32.05 -8.45 29.76
CA TYR A 81 -32.63 -7.93 30.99
C TYR A 81 -33.41 -6.65 30.71
N THR A 82 -34.62 -6.58 31.26
CA THR A 82 -35.46 -5.38 31.28
C THR A 82 -35.65 -4.91 32.72
N ASN A 83 -36.19 -3.70 32.89
CA ASN A 83 -36.45 -3.11 34.21
C ASN A 83 -35.23 -3.12 35.14
N VAL A 84 -34.03 -2.97 34.56
CA VAL A 84 -32.78 -2.98 35.30
C VAL A 84 -32.65 -1.68 36.08
N SER A 85 -32.43 -1.75 37.38
CA SER A 85 -32.25 -0.55 38.21
C SER A 85 -31.00 -0.69 39.05
N VAL A 86 -30.10 0.29 38.95
CA VAL A 86 -28.81 0.32 39.63
C VAL A 86 -28.61 1.70 40.28
N SER A 87 -28.25 1.73 41.56
CA SER A 87 -27.97 2.96 42.29
C SER A 87 -26.63 3.59 41.88
N SER A 88 -26.38 4.84 42.30
CA SER A 88 -25.09 5.51 42.10
C SER A 88 -23.90 4.83 42.82
N SER A 89 -24.16 3.94 43.78
CA SER A 89 -23.14 3.09 44.40
C SER A 89 -22.85 1.82 43.61
N GLY A 90 -23.59 1.54 42.52
CA GLY A 90 -23.47 0.30 41.75
C GLY A 90 -24.31 -0.85 42.30
N SER A 91 -25.22 -0.59 43.23
CA SER A 91 -26.07 -1.62 43.84
C SER A 91 -27.30 -1.89 42.98
N ILE A 92 -27.53 -3.17 42.64
CA ILE A 92 -28.66 -3.60 41.82
C ILE A 92 -29.91 -3.64 42.68
N SER A 93 -30.99 -2.99 42.25
CA SER A 93 -32.29 -2.98 42.95
C SER A 93 -33.37 -3.78 42.22
N SER A 94 -33.27 -3.95 40.89
CA SER A 94 -34.19 -4.80 40.13
C SER A 94 -33.60 -5.18 38.77
N TYR A 95 -34.07 -6.29 38.21
CA TYR A 95 -34.03 -6.62 36.79
C TYR A 95 -35.04 -7.73 36.50
N THR A 96 -35.39 -7.93 35.24
CA THR A 96 -36.22 -9.05 34.77
C THR A 96 -35.54 -9.71 33.60
N LYS A 97 -35.27 -11.02 33.71
CA LYS A 97 -34.62 -11.78 32.63
C LYS A 97 -35.63 -12.14 31.53
N SER A 98 -35.25 -11.89 30.29
CA SER A 98 -35.94 -12.30 29.07
C SER A 98 -35.60 -13.74 28.71
N SER A 99 -36.46 -14.41 27.94
CA SER A 99 -36.20 -15.75 27.41
C SER A 99 -35.28 -15.78 26.19
N SER A 100 -34.95 -14.61 25.63
CA SER A 100 -34.02 -14.46 24.52
C SER A 100 -32.58 -14.39 25.02
N GLU A 101 -31.63 -14.60 24.10
CA GLU A 101 -30.20 -14.42 24.38
C GLU A 101 -29.63 -13.32 23.47
N TYR A 102 -29.20 -12.21 24.06
CA TYR A 102 -28.67 -10.99 23.46
C TYR A 102 -27.26 -10.67 23.99
N TYR A 103 -26.86 -11.27 25.11
CA TYR A 103 -25.51 -11.27 25.62
C TYR A 103 -24.70 -12.43 25.06
N ARG A 104 -23.44 -12.15 24.72
CA ARG A 104 -22.50 -13.13 24.19
C ARG A 104 -21.09 -12.87 24.70
N THR A 105 -20.35 -13.96 24.90
CA THR A 105 -18.89 -13.93 25.06
C THR A 105 -18.25 -14.70 23.90
N PRO A 106 -17.08 -14.28 23.42
CA PRO A 106 -16.32 -15.06 22.46
C PRO A 106 -15.89 -16.38 23.11
N ASN A 107 -16.08 -17.49 22.38
CA ASN A 107 -15.49 -18.78 22.74
C ASN A 107 -14.16 -19.04 22.00
N SER A 108 -13.79 -18.14 21.10
CA SER A 108 -12.53 -18.15 20.33
C SER A 108 -12.02 -16.72 20.16
N GLU A 109 -10.75 -16.58 19.81
CA GLU A 109 -10.14 -15.30 19.38
C GLU A 109 -10.75 -14.78 18.05
N ASP A 110 -11.55 -15.61 17.37
CA ASP A 110 -12.26 -15.26 16.14
C ASP A 110 -13.68 -14.77 16.44
N TYR A 111 -13.82 -13.44 16.51
CA TYR A 111 -15.09 -12.75 16.71
C TYR A 111 -16.04 -12.87 15.49
N THR A 112 -15.58 -13.41 14.35
CA THR A 112 -16.35 -13.51 13.10
C THR A 112 -17.57 -14.41 13.27
N ALA A 113 -17.40 -15.57 13.92
CA ALA A 113 -18.51 -16.50 14.18
C ALA A 113 -19.63 -15.84 14.99
N LEU A 114 -19.25 -14.95 15.91
CA LEU A 114 -20.18 -14.29 16.80
C LEU A 114 -20.91 -13.12 16.13
N TYR A 115 -20.20 -12.34 15.33
CA TYR A 115 -20.80 -11.30 14.51
C TYR A 115 -21.79 -11.89 13.50
N ASN A 116 -21.45 -13.02 12.88
CA ASN A 116 -22.32 -13.74 11.97
C ASN A 116 -23.59 -14.28 12.65
N ASP A 117 -23.52 -14.74 13.90
CA ASP A 117 -24.70 -15.18 14.66
C ASP A 117 -25.68 -14.01 14.91
N ILE A 118 -25.16 -12.84 15.29
CA ILE A 118 -25.98 -11.63 15.50
C ILE A 118 -26.63 -11.19 14.18
N ILE A 119 -25.84 -11.14 13.10
CA ILE A 119 -26.36 -10.81 11.76
C ILE A 119 -27.44 -11.81 11.32
N PHE A 120 -27.19 -13.11 11.48
CA PHE A 120 -28.14 -14.14 11.09
C PHE A 120 -29.45 -14.05 11.89
N SER A 121 -29.39 -13.69 13.17
CA SER A 121 -30.58 -13.51 14.01
C SER A 121 -31.39 -12.24 13.69
N THR A 122 -30.78 -11.26 13.00
CA THR A 122 -31.37 -9.93 12.77
C THR A 122 -31.76 -9.66 11.32
N LEU A 123 -31.14 -10.33 10.35
CA LEU A 123 -31.48 -10.22 8.94
C LEU A 123 -32.43 -11.33 8.52
N SER A 124 -33.53 -10.96 7.86
CA SER A 124 -34.31 -11.92 7.06
C SER A 124 -33.53 -12.22 5.78
N SER A 125 -32.59 -13.16 5.85
CA SER A 125 -31.88 -13.64 4.66
C SER A 125 -32.64 -14.79 4.00
N THR A 126 -32.73 -14.78 2.68
CA THR A 126 -32.99 -16.01 1.91
C THR A 126 -31.78 -16.91 2.04
N LYS A 127 -32.03 -18.20 2.32
CA LYS A 127 -30.96 -19.19 2.50
C LYS A 127 -30.11 -19.30 1.24
N ASN A 128 -28.80 -19.36 1.40
CA ASN A 128 -27.89 -19.63 0.30
C ASN A 128 -28.08 -21.08 -0.16
N SER A 129 -28.46 -21.28 -1.43
CA SER A 129 -28.65 -22.61 -2.02
C SER A 129 -27.39 -23.47 -1.95
N LYS A 130 -26.20 -22.87 -1.87
CA LYS A 130 -24.92 -23.56 -1.68
C LYS A 130 -24.76 -24.23 -0.31
N CYS A 131 -25.60 -23.91 0.68
CA CYS A 131 -25.60 -24.58 1.99
C CYS A 131 -26.44 -25.87 2.01
N ASN A 132 -26.98 -26.29 0.85
CA ASN A 132 -27.63 -27.58 0.71
C ASN A 132 -26.58 -28.67 0.48
N VAL A 133 -26.74 -29.83 1.14
CA VAL A 133 -25.88 -31.02 0.91
C VAL A 133 -25.87 -31.39 -0.57
N SER A 134 -26.99 -31.22 -1.28
CA SER A 134 -27.08 -31.48 -2.73
C SER A 134 -26.25 -30.52 -3.59
N SER A 135 -25.83 -29.38 -3.01
CA SER A 135 -25.01 -28.35 -3.68
C SER A 135 -23.55 -28.37 -3.24
N GLY A 136 -23.09 -29.47 -2.63
CA GLY A 136 -21.70 -29.67 -2.23
C GLY A 136 -21.35 -29.19 -0.83
N CYS A 137 -22.33 -28.92 0.03
CA CYS A 137 -22.07 -28.59 1.43
C CYS A 137 -21.58 -29.84 2.19
N GLU A 138 -20.35 -29.79 2.69
CA GLU A 138 -19.75 -30.89 3.46
C GLU A 138 -20.29 -30.92 4.89
N ALA A 139 -21.21 -31.85 5.17
CA ALA A 139 -21.89 -31.98 6.46
C ALA A 139 -20.95 -32.27 7.65
N GLY A 140 -19.67 -32.56 7.41
CA GLY A 140 -18.65 -32.74 8.45
C GLY A 140 -17.98 -31.44 8.95
N PHE A 141 -18.12 -30.34 8.20
CA PHE A 141 -17.39 -29.08 8.48
C PHE A 141 -18.31 -27.87 8.69
N GLY A 142 -19.63 -28.07 8.70
CA GLY A 142 -20.60 -26.99 8.96
C GLY A 142 -22.06 -27.46 9.07
N LYS A 143 -22.99 -26.53 9.34
CA LYS A 143 -24.43 -26.80 9.33
C LYS A 143 -24.96 -26.80 7.90
N CYS A 144 -25.04 -27.98 7.29
CA CYS A 144 -25.66 -28.17 5.98
C CYS A 144 -27.13 -28.58 6.10
N GLU A 145 -27.96 -28.18 5.13
CA GLU A 145 -29.35 -28.65 5.04
C GLU A 145 -29.51 -29.77 4.01
N GLY A 146 -30.30 -30.78 4.32
CA GLY A 146 -30.54 -31.94 3.45
C GLY A 146 -30.28 -33.26 4.17
N VAL A 147 -30.97 -34.31 3.76
CA VAL A 147 -30.77 -35.65 4.33
C VAL A 147 -29.51 -36.23 3.70
N VAL A 148 -28.43 -36.34 4.47
CA VAL A 148 -27.27 -37.11 4.05
C VAL A 148 -27.71 -38.58 4.02
N SER A 149 -27.86 -39.16 2.83
CA SER A 149 -28.08 -40.60 2.70
C SER A 149 -26.78 -41.31 3.06
N THR A 150 -26.59 -41.60 4.35
CA THR A 150 -25.43 -42.33 4.84
C THR A 150 -25.53 -43.77 4.37
N THR A 151 -24.84 -44.09 3.27
CA THR A 151 -24.65 -45.46 2.84
C THR A 151 -23.57 -46.05 3.75
N THR A 152 -23.99 -46.79 4.78
CA THR A 152 -23.06 -47.42 5.73
C THR A 152 -22.31 -48.56 5.04
N THR A 153 -21.15 -48.27 4.45
CA THR A 153 -20.25 -49.29 3.95
C THR A 153 -19.61 -50.00 5.13
N THR A 154 -20.04 -51.25 5.40
CA THR A 154 -19.46 -52.08 6.45
C THR A 154 -18.16 -52.67 5.93
N THR A 155 -17.02 -52.07 6.29
CA THR A 155 -15.69 -52.60 5.96
C THR A 155 -15.32 -53.69 6.96
N THR A 156 -15.32 -54.95 6.53
CA THR A 156 -14.82 -56.07 7.33
C THR A 156 -13.29 -56.05 7.33
N THR A 157 -12.69 -55.56 8.42
CA THR A 157 -11.24 -55.57 8.59
C THR A 157 -10.79 -56.96 9.04
N THR A 158 -10.16 -57.72 8.14
CA THR A 158 -9.49 -58.97 8.49
C THR A 158 -8.14 -58.64 9.14
N THR A 159 -8.05 -58.82 10.45
CA THR A 159 -6.81 -58.64 11.21
C THR A 159 -5.83 -59.77 10.85
N VAL A 160 -4.77 -59.43 10.12
CA VAL A 160 -3.66 -60.36 9.83
C VAL A 160 -2.63 -60.25 10.95
N GLU A 161 -2.18 -61.39 11.46
CA GLU A 161 -1.23 -61.53 12.57
C GLU A 161 0.11 -60.79 12.28
N PRO A 162 0.68 -60.07 13.25
CA PRO A 162 1.86 -59.24 13.00
C PRO A 162 3.10 -60.09 12.72
N THR A 163 3.62 -60.01 11.51
CA THR A 163 4.90 -60.59 11.12
C THR A 163 6.03 -59.65 11.52
N THR A 164 6.95 -60.15 12.35
CA THR A 164 8.11 -59.43 12.87
C THR A 164 9.10 -59.19 11.73
N THR A 165 9.29 -57.93 11.32
CA THR A 165 10.27 -57.56 10.30
C THR A 165 11.50 -56.99 10.99
N THR A 166 12.61 -57.74 10.96
CA THR A 166 13.90 -57.32 11.50
C THR A 166 14.59 -56.38 10.52
N THR A 167 14.78 -55.12 10.88
CA THR A 167 15.51 -54.13 10.05
C THR A 167 17.01 -54.22 10.34
N THR A 168 17.80 -54.65 9.36
CA THR A 168 19.27 -54.62 9.44
C THR A 168 19.76 -53.29 8.89
N THR A 169 20.34 -52.44 9.76
CA THR A 169 20.97 -51.18 9.37
C THR A 169 22.41 -51.44 8.95
N THR A 170 22.68 -51.34 7.64
CA THR A 170 24.03 -51.40 7.08
C THR A 170 24.64 -50.01 7.12
N VAL A 171 25.77 -49.86 7.82
CA VAL A 171 26.52 -48.60 7.94
C VAL A 171 27.40 -48.44 6.69
N GLU A 172 27.25 -47.34 5.98
CA GLU A 172 28.02 -46.97 4.79
C GLU A 172 29.46 -46.56 5.20
N PRO A 173 30.52 -46.98 4.47
CA PRO A 173 31.89 -46.63 4.83
C PRO A 173 32.20 -45.17 4.50
N THR A 174 32.73 -44.45 5.49
CA THR A 174 33.22 -43.07 5.37
C THR A 174 34.53 -43.03 4.58
N THR A 175 34.49 -42.34 3.43
CA THR A 175 35.66 -42.06 2.59
C THR A 175 36.51 -40.94 3.21
N THR A 176 37.75 -41.25 3.57
CA THR A 176 38.73 -40.27 4.06
C THR A 176 39.42 -39.63 2.86
N THR A 177 39.28 -38.32 2.68
CA THR A 177 39.95 -37.57 1.60
C THR A 177 41.32 -37.11 2.07
N THR A 178 42.38 -37.68 1.50
CA THR A 178 43.78 -37.28 1.74
C THR A 178 44.13 -36.12 0.79
N THR A 179 44.55 -34.99 1.34
CA THR A 179 45.01 -33.82 0.56
C THR A 179 46.48 -34.00 0.17
N THR A 180 46.75 -34.26 -1.11
CA THR A 180 48.10 -34.27 -1.68
C THR A 180 48.43 -32.90 -2.26
N THR A 181 49.53 -32.30 -1.80
CA THR A 181 50.07 -31.04 -2.31
C THR A 181 50.94 -31.32 -3.52
N THR A 182 50.51 -30.91 -4.72
CA THR A 182 51.28 -31.04 -5.96
C THR A 182 52.00 -29.72 -6.24
N THR A 183 53.32 -29.78 -6.33
CA THR A 183 54.19 -28.67 -6.76
C THR A 183 54.22 -28.65 -8.28
N GLU A 184 53.77 -27.55 -8.91
CA GLU A 184 53.81 -27.39 -10.36
C GLU A 184 55.19 -26.88 -10.84
N GLU A 185 55.70 -27.52 -11.89
CA GLU A 185 56.86 -27.10 -12.70
C GLU A 185 56.48 -25.92 -13.64
N PRO A 186 57.43 -25.06 -14.04
CA PRO A 186 57.12 -23.92 -14.89
C PRO A 186 56.86 -24.36 -16.34
N THR A 187 55.70 -23.98 -16.88
CA THR A 187 55.36 -24.21 -18.29
C THR A 187 55.70 -22.98 -19.14
N THR A 188 56.43 -23.23 -20.21
CA THR A 188 56.87 -22.25 -21.22
C THR A 188 55.70 -21.81 -22.10
N THR A 189 55.43 -20.51 -22.18
CA THR A 189 54.37 -19.95 -23.03
C THR A 189 54.90 -19.65 -24.43
N THR A 190 54.34 -20.31 -25.45
CA THR A 190 54.60 -20.02 -26.87
C THR A 190 53.50 -19.10 -27.40
N THR A 191 53.85 -17.89 -27.83
CA THR A 191 52.93 -16.91 -28.39
C THR A 191 52.78 -17.12 -29.90
N THR A 192 51.58 -17.47 -30.36
CA THR A 192 51.23 -17.54 -31.79
C THR A 192 50.46 -16.28 -32.17
N THR A 193 51.01 -15.48 -33.07
CA THR A 193 50.40 -14.25 -33.58
C THR A 193 49.55 -14.58 -34.81
N THR A 194 48.23 -14.54 -34.68
CA THR A 194 47.29 -14.66 -35.80
C THR A 194 46.89 -13.26 -36.27
N THR A 195 47.24 -12.92 -37.50
CA THR A 195 46.87 -11.65 -38.14
C THR A 195 45.46 -11.79 -38.73
N GLU A 196 44.45 -11.20 -38.09
CA GLU A 196 43.09 -11.10 -38.64
C GLU A 196 42.97 -9.95 -39.64
N GLN A 197 42.21 -10.20 -40.72
CA GLN A 197 41.80 -9.20 -41.71
C GLN A 197 40.99 -8.07 -41.07
N PRO A 198 41.02 -6.84 -41.63
CA PRO A 198 40.25 -5.73 -41.11
C PRO A 198 38.75 -5.99 -41.33
N ILE A 199 38.05 -6.34 -40.26
CA ILE A 199 36.60 -6.38 -40.22
C ILE A 199 36.13 -4.95 -40.01
N THR A 200 35.48 -4.36 -41.01
CA THR A 200 34.80 -3.07 -40.91
C THR A 200 33.68 -3.20 -39.89
N THR A 201 33.95 -2.78 -38.65
CA THR A 201 32.98 -2.78 -37.56
C THR A 201 32.12 -1.54 -37.74
N THR A 202 30.91 -1.72 -38.26
CA THR A 202 29.89 -0.67 -38.25
C THR A 202 29.42 -0.52 -36.81
N THR A 203 30.03 0.42 -36.08
CA THR A 203 29.57 0.78 -34.74
C THR A 203 28.20 1.41 -34.88
N ALA A 204 27.15 0.60 -34.68
CA ALA A 204 25.81 1.10 -34.46
C ALA A 204 25.88 1.97 -33.20
N VAL A 205 25.81 3.29 -33.40
CA VAL A 205 25.72 4.27 -32.32
C VAL A 205 24.41 3.96 -31.60
N SER A 206 24.50 3.20 -30.51
CA SER A 206 23.38 3.07 -29.58
C SER A 206 23.18 4.47 -28.99
N PRO A 207 22.05 5.16 -29.22
CA PRO A 207 21.79 6.42 -28.56
C PRO A 207 21.69 6.14 -27.07
N THR A 208 22.82 6.31 -26.37
CA THR A 208 22.92 6.32 -24.91
C THR A 208 22.42 7.70 -24.47
N SER A 209 21.15 7.98 -24.71
CA SER A 209 20.45 9.04 -24.02
C SER A 209 19.83 8.36 -22.81
N SER A 210 20.37 8.63 -21.62
CA SER A 210 19.64 8.42 -20.38
C SER A 210 18.40 9.31 -20.48
N SER A 211 17.31 8.78 -21.01
CA SER A 211 16.10 9.52 -21.33
C SER A 211 15.38 9.85 -20.03
N GLU A 212 15.14 11.14 -19.80
CA GLU A 212 14.36 11.60 -18.66
C GLU A 212 12.88 11.32 -18.91
N LEU A 213 12.23 10.65 -17.95
CA LEU A 213 10.78 10.50 -17.90
C LEU A 213 10.13 11.86 -17.67
N THR A 214 8.95 12.05 -18.26
CA THR A 214 8.22 13.30 -18.15
C THR A 214 6.87 13.15 -17.47
N THR A 215 6.64 14.03 -16.50
CA THR A 215 5.34 14.24 -15.86
C THR A 215 4.60 15.43 -16.47
N ASP A 216 5.18 16.13 -17.45
CA ASP A 216 4.56 17.29 -18.09
C ASP A 216 3.60 16.97 -19.24
N GLY A 217 3.45 15.68 -19.56
CA GLY A 217 2.64 15.20 -20.68
C GLY A 217 3.25 15.44 -22.06
N LYS A 218 4.46 16.02 -22.19
CA LYS A 218 5.12 16.31 -23.47
C LYS A 218 6.30 15.38 -23.70
N CYS A 219 6.36 14.81 -24.89
CA CYS A 219 7.36 13.82 -25.25
C CYS A 219 7.88 14.03 -26.66
N GLY A 220 8.76 13.14 -27.09
CA GLY A 220 9.07 12.97 -28.50
C GLY A 220 10.46 13.47 -28.86
N SER A 221 10.79 13.25 -30.13
CA SER A 221 12.07 13.64 -30.73
C SER A 221 12.41 15.13 -30.60
N SER A 222 11.40 15.98 -30.42
CA SER A 222 11.56 17.43 -30.33
C SER A 222 12.11 17.91 -28.98
N ASN A 223 11.90 17.16 -27.89
CA ASN A 223 12.35 17.54 -26.55
C ASN A 223 13.18 16.45 -25.85
N GLY A 224 13.33 15.27 -26.45
CA GLY A 224 14.11 14.16 -25.91
C GLY A 224 13.46 13.44 -24.73
N LYS A 225 12.25 13.84 -24.32
CA LYS A 225 11.56 13.32 -23.13
C LYS A 225 10.74 12.08 -23.45
N GLN A 226 10.70 11.16 -22.48
CA GLN A 226 9.89 9.95 -22.55
C GLN A 226 8.65 10.05 -21.69
N CYS A 227 7.54 9.47 -22.16
CA CYS A 227 6.35 9.34 -21.35
C CYS A 227 6.54 8.33 -20.22
N LEU A 228 5.70 8.42 -19.18
CA LEU A 228 5.66 7.44 -18.09
C LEU A 228 5.32 6.04 -18.60
N ASP A 229 5.57 5.03 -17.76
CA ASP A 229 5.52 3.61 -18.13
C ASP A 229 4.19 3.12 -18.72
N ALA A 230 3.09 3.82 -18.43
CA ALA A 230 1.73 3.52 -18.90
C ALA A 230 1.27 4.41 -20.06
N GLN A 231 2.19 5.15 -20.65
CA GLN A 231 1.91 6.12 -21.69
C GLN A 231 2.80 5.90 -22.90
N CYS A 232 2.28 6.31 -24.04
CA CYS A 232 3.03 6.33 -25.28
C CYS A 232 3.13 7.77 -25.78
N CYS A 233 4.18 8.03 -26.56
CA CYS A 233 4.33 9.33 -27.17
C CYS A 233 3.64 9.34 -28.53
N ASN A 234 2.60 10.15 -28.71
CA ASN A 234 1.92 10.32 -29.99
C ASN A 234 1.86 11.81 -30.35
N GLY A 235 2.53 12.18 -31.46
CA GLY A 235 2.55 13.55 -31.96
C GLY A 235 3.07 14.56 -30.92
N GLY A 236 4.11 14.18 -30.18
CA GLY A 236 4.71 15.00 -29.12
C GLY A 236 3.94 15.08 -27.79
N ASN A 237 2.84 14.33 -27.63
CA ASN A 237 2.06 14.30 -26.39
C ASN A 237 2.00 12.88 -25.81
N CYS A 238 2.07 12.78 -24.50
CA CYS A 238 1.87 11.54 -23.78
C CYS A 238 0.39 11.21 -23.72
N VAL A 239 0.03 10.08 -24.29
CA VAL A 239 -1.33 9.54 -24.26
C VAL A 239 -1.33 8.21 -23.53
N ASN A 240 -2.40 7.93 -22.80
CA ASN A 240 -2.51 6.69 -22.04
C ASN A 240 -2.55 5.49 -22.98
N MET A 241 -1.72 4.49 -22.67
CA MET A 241 -1.66 3.24 -23.45
C MET A 241 -2.93 2.41 -23.35
N TYR A 242 -3.78 2.73 -22.39
CA TYR A 242 -4.92 1.91 -22.03
C TYR A 242 -6.18 2.76 -21.91
N ASP A 243 -7.29 2.13 -22.27
CA ASP A 243 -8.65 2.65 -22.12
C ASP A 243 -9.34 1.87 -20.99
N TYR A 244 -9.83 2.62 -20.00
CA TYR A 244 -10.47 2.13 -18.78
C TYR A 244 -12.00 2.33 -18.78
N SER A 245 -12.57 2.81 -19.89
CA SER A 245 -14.01 3.10 -19.99
C SER A 245 -14.89 1.85 -19.90
N GLU A 246 -14.33 0.67 -20.19
CA GLU A 246 -15.00 -0.63 -20.08
C GLU A 246 -14.64 -1.39 -18.79
N THR A 247 -13.84 -0.81 -17.88
CA THR A 247 -13.39 -1.49 -16.66
C THR A 247 -14.56 -1.68 -15.68
N GLU A 248 -14.75 -2.91 -15.17
CA GLU A 248 -15.83 -3.24 -14.21
C GLU A 248 -15.34 -3.43 -12.77
N TYR A 249 -14.04 -3.60 -12.54
CA TYR A 249 -13.47 -3.83 -11.21
C TYR A 249 -12.02 -3.38 -11.09
N TYR A 250 -11.58 -3.23 -9.85
CA TYR A 250 -10.19 -2.99 -9.48
C TYR A 250 -9.39 -4.30 -9.40
N ASP A 251 -8.17 -4.31 -9.94
CA ASP A 251 -7.19 -5.39 -9.75
C ASP A 251 -6.39 -5.20 -8.46
N GLN A 252 -6.36 -3.98 -7.91
CA GLN A 252 -5.73 -3.64 -6.64
C GLN A 252 -6.63 -2.71 -5.82
N ASN A 253 -6.61 -2.84 -4.49
CA ASN A 253 -7.31 -1.92 -3.61
C ASN A 253 -6.59 -0.57 -3.59
N VAL A 254 -7.16 0.45 -4.23
CA VAL A 254 -6.61 1.80 -4.21
C VAL A 254 -7.33 2.63 -3.14
N LEU A 255 -6.64 3.57 -2.50
CA LEU A 255 -7.24 4.63 -1.69
C LEU A 255 -6.49 5.94 -1.95
N LEU A 256 -7.24 6.99 -2.29
CA LEU A 256 -6.69 8.35 -2.34
C LEU A 256 -6.67 8.97 -0.94
N VAL A 257 -5.53 9.53 -0.54
CA VAL A 257 -5.37 10.27 0.72
C VAL A 257 -5.06 11.71 0.35
N LEU A 258 -6.06 12.59 0.49
CA LEU A 258 -6.06 13.92 -0.09
C LEU A 258 -5.88 14.98 0.99
N ASP A 259 -4.80 15.74 0.92
CA ASP A 259 -4.62 16.92 1.75
C ASP A 259 -5.53 18.05 1.25
N THR A 260 -6.40 18.54 2.13
CA THR A 260 -7.29 19.67 1.86
C THR A 260 -6.97 20.88 2.74
N SER A 261 -5.90 20.84 3.53
CA SER A 261 -5.58 21.89 4.50
C SER A 261 -5.19 23.21 3.85
N SER A 262 -5.82 24.31 4.26
CA SER A 262 -5.49 25.66 3.76
C SER A 262 -4.09 26.15 4.14
N VAL A 263 -3.43 25.54 5.13
CA VAL A 263 -2.05 25.89 5.51
C VAL A 263 -0.99 25.22 4.65
N ASN A 264 -1.35 24.16 3.93
CA ASN A 264 -0.43 23.44 3.06
C ASN A 264 -0.84 23.56 1.59
N MET A 265 -2.14 23.61 1.30
CA MET A 265 -2.72 23.63 -0.04
C MET A 265 -3.38 24.99 -0.34
N SER A 266 -2.94 25.63 -1.41
CA SER A 266 -3.53 26.84 -1.98
C SER A 266 -4.84 26.54 -2.75
N ASP A 267 -5.61 27.58 -3.09
CA ASP A 267 -6.80 27.43 -3.95
C ASP A 267 -6.42 26.86 -5.33
N GLU A 268 -5.26 27.27 -5.83
CA GLU A 268 -4.73 26.82 -7.10
C GLU A 268 -4.38 25.33 -7.06
N GLU A 269 -3.69 24.87 -6.02
CA GLU A 269 -3.35 23.44 -5.87
C GLU A 269 -4.58 22.55 -5.67
N ILE A 270 -5.61 23.04 -4.98
CA ILE A 270 -6.91 22.34 -4.85
C ILE A 270 -7.66 22.32 -6.18
N SER A 271 -7.63 23.41 -6.94
CA SER A 271 -8.24 23.45 -8.28
C SER A 271 -7.57 22.44 -9.22
N LYS A 272 -6.24 22.38 -9.20
CA LYS A 272 -5.45 21.39 -9.96
C LYS A 272 -5.72 19.95 -9.53
N LEU A 273 -5.87 19.72 -8.21
CA LEU A 273 -6.29 18.42 -7.69
C LEU A 273 -7.66 18.03 -8.25
N ASN A 274 -8.65 18.92 -8.20
CA ASN A 274 -9.98 18.62 -8.72
C ASN A 274 -9.97 18.39 -10.24
N SER A 275 -9.14 19.10 -11.00
CA SER A 275 -8.94 18.80 -12.43
C SER A 275 -8.35 17.41 -12.66
N LEU A 276 -7.35 17.00 -11.86
CA LEU A 276 -6.82 15.63 -11.91
C LEU A 276 -7.87 14.58 -11.55
N LEU A 277 -8.67 14.82 -10.51
CA LEU A 277 -9.70 13.90 -10.05
C LEU A 277 -10.88 13.80 -11.04
N GLU A 278 -11.22 14.90 -11.70
CA GLU A 278 -12.21 14.94 -12.77
C GLU A 278 -11.71 14.15 -13.99
N ASP A 279 -10.46 14.37 -14.41
CA ASP A 279 -9.86 13.60 -15.51
C ASP A 279 -9.81 12.10 -15.17
N LEU A 280 -9.36 11.76 -13.95
CA LEU A 280 -9.39 10.40 -13.43
C LEU A 280 -10.79 9.80 -13.52
N GLY A 281 -11.82 10.46 -12.99
CA GLY A 281 -13.20 9.98 -13.04
C GLY A 281 -13.73 9.80 -14.47
N ASN A 282 -13.35 10.69 -15.39
CA ASN A 282 -13.76 10.63 -16.80
C ASN A 282 -13.09 9.49 -17.58
N GLN A 283 -11.92 9.02 -17.14
CA GLN A 283 -11.26 7.86 -17.74
C GLN A 283 -11.92 6.53 -17.33
N LEU A 284 -12.63 6.51 -16.19
CA LEU A 284 -13.21 5.30 -15.62
C LEU A 284 -14.65 5.08 -16.08
N ASN A 285 -15.07 3.81 -16.09
CA ASN A 285 -16.48 3.47 -16.17
C ASN A 285 -17.25 4.08 -14.98
N SER A 286 -18.45 4.60 -15.24
CA SER A 286 -19.39 5.10 -14.24
C SER A 286 -19.83 4.11 -13.16
N GLU A 287 -19.44 2.84 -13.21
CA GLU A 287 -19.67 1.87 -12.14
C GLU A 287 -18.50 1.80 -11.15
N ILE A 288 -17.35 2.38 -11.50
CA ILE A 288 -16.14 2.38 -10.66
C ILE A 288 -16.17 3.57 -9.72
N GLU A 289 -16.45 3.31 -8.44
CA GLU A 289 -16.31 4.30 -7.38
C GLU A 289 -14.85 4.40 -6.91
N ILE A 290 -14.32 5.63 -6.86
CA ILE A 290 -12.99 5.93 -6.36
C ILE A 290 -13.07 6.15 -4.85
N PRO A 291 -12.46 5.29 -4.01
CA PRO A 291 -12.39 5.53 -2.58
C PRO A 291 -11.34 6.60 -2.25
N TYR A 292 -11.70 7.52 -1.37
CA TYR A 292 -10.80 8.58 -0.90
C TYR A 292 -11.04 8.92 0.57
N VAL A 293 -10.01 9.49 1.20
CA VAL A 293 -10.08 10.20 2.49
C VAL A 293 -9.51 11.59 2.30
N THR A 294 -10.07 12.56 3.00
CA THR A 294 -9.50 13.91 3.09
C THR A 294 -8.86 14.10 4.46
N PHE A 295 -7.88 15.00 4.55
CA PHE A 295 -7.35 15.43 5.83
C PHE A 295 -6.94 16.90 5.82
N ALA A 296 -7.12 17.53 6.97
CA ALA A 296 -6.57 18.84 7.28
C ALA A 296 -5.98 18.83 8.70
N SER A 297 -6.61 19.52 9.67
CA SER A 297 -6.22 19.36 11.10
C SER A 297 -6.58 17.98 11.67
N SER A 298 -7.51 17.27 11.03
CA SER A 298 -7.90 15.89 11.31
C SER A 298 -8.20 15.16 10.00
N GLY A 299 -8.24 13.83 10.04
CA GLY A 299 -8.66 12.99 8.92
C GLY A 299 -10.17 12.74 8.94
N GLU A 300 -10.79 12.75 7.77
CA GLU A 300 -12.19 12.39 7.60
C GLU A 300 -12.33 10.91 7.20
N ARG A 301 -13.52 10.35 7.46
CA ARG A 301 -13.77 8.94 7.14
C ARG A 301 -13.77 8.76 5.62
N ALA A 302 -13.37 7.56 5.20
CA ALA A 302 -13.34 7.23 3.78
C ALA A 302 -14.73 7.35 3.13
N GLU A 303 -14.75 7.99 1.97
CA GLU A 303 -15.88 8.14 1.07
C GLU A 303 -15.58 7.44 -0.26
N GLN A 304 -16.61 7.28 -1.09
CA GLN A 304 -16.54 6.64 -2.40
C GLN A 304 -17.40 7.45 -3.37
N SER A 305 -16.85 7.77 -4.54
CA SER A 305 -17.56 8.50 -5.60
C SER A 305 -16.94 8.22 -6.97
N ASN A 306 -17.76 8.22 -8.02
CA ASN A 306 -17.29 8.10 -9.40
C ASN A 306 -16.57 9.38 -9.87
N ILE A 307 -16.98 10.52 -9.31
CA ILE A 307 -16.39 11.83 -9.57
C ILE A 307 -16.03 12.41 -8.21
N VAL A 308 -14.73 12.50 -7.93
CA VAL A 308 -14.25 13.06 -6.67
C VAL A 308 -14.04 14.56 -6.86
N ASN A 309 -14.64 15.35 -5.98
CA ASN A 309 -14.42 16.79 -5.92
C ASN A 309 -14.27 17.19 -4.46
N VAL A 310 -13.14 17.81 -4.12
CA VAL A 310 -12.82 18.19 -2.74
C VAL A 310 -12.82 19.70 -2.59
N GLU A 311 -13.15 20.16 -1.39
CA GLU A 311 -13.07 21.57 -1.02
C GLU A 311 -11.87 21.83 -0.11
N ARG A 312 -11.27 23.01 -0.24
CA ARG A 312 -10.21 23.43 0.67
C ARG A 312 -10.77 23.65 2.07
N THR A 313 -10.21 22.95 3.05
CA THR A 313 -10.59 23.03 4.46
C THR A 313 -9.75 24.09 5.18
N THR A 314 -10.43 25.12 5.70
CA THR A 314 -9.77 26.12 6.55
C THR A 314 -9.24 25.44 7.81
N SER A 315 -7.93 25.50 8.02
CA SER A 315 -7.23 24.77 9.07
C SER A 315 -5.97 25.50 9.51
N SER A 316 -5.48 25.19 10.71
CA SER A 316 -4.19 25.69 11.23
C SER A 316 -3.08 24.65 11.15
N GLU A 317 -3.38 23.44 10.70
CA GLU A 317 -2.49 22.29 10.68
C GLU A 317 -2.71 21.44 9.43
N ALA A 318 -1.67 20.74 9.01
CA ALA A 318 -1.71 19.70 7.98
C ALA A 318 -1.28 18.37 8.63
N ASN A 319 -2.27 17.59 9.07
CA ASN A 319 -2.08 16.43 9.95
C ASN A 319 -2.01 15.12 9.14
N PHE A 320 -0.84 14.88 8.56
CA PHE A 320 -0.54 13.68 7.78
C PHE A 320 -0.74 12.38 8.57
N GLU A 321 -0.44 12.40 9.88
CA GLU A 321 -0.69 11.24 10.75
C GLU A 321 -2.17 10.83 10.67
N SER A 322 -3.09 11.80 10.75
CA SER A 322 -4.52 11.52 10.72
C SER A 322 -4.98 10.99 9.36
N GLY A 323 -4.48 11.56 8.25
CA GLY A 323 -4.79 11.05 6.91
C GLY A 323 -4.33 9.60 6.69
N LEU A 324 -3.10 9.30 7.12
CA LEU A 324 -2.55 7.93 7.04
C LEU A 324 -3.24 6.97 8.02
N ASP A 325 -3.68 7.45 9.18
CA ASP A 325 -4.47 6.63 10.11
C ASP A 325 -5.84 6.25 9.51
N MET A 326 -6.50 7.17 8.79
CA MET A 326 -7.72 6.84 8.05
C MET A 326 -7.47 5.78 6.97
N ALA A 327 -6.32 5.83 6.28
CA ALA A 327 -5.94 4.78 5.34
C ALA A 327 -5.74 3.42 6.02
N ILE A 328 -5.12 3.37 7.20
CA ILE A 328 -5.00 2.13 8.00
C ILE A 328 -6.40 1.60 8.34
N GLN A 329 -7.30 2.46 8.81
CA GLN A 329 -8.67 2.07 9.14
C GLN A 329 -9.43 1.53 7.91
N PHE A 330 -9.26 2.17 6.75
CA PHE A 330 -9.84 1.72 5.49
C PHE A 330 -9.36 0.32 5.10
N PHE A 331 -8.04 0.07 5.03
CA PHE A 331 -7.51 -1.23 4.61
C PHE A 331 -7.72 -2.34 5.64
N ASN A 332 -7.84 -2.01 6.92
CA ASN A 332 -8.28 -2.99 7.93
C ASN A 332 -9.71 -3.47 7.68
N LYS A 333 -10.56 -2.61 7.10
CA LYS A 333 -11.95 -2.93 6.80
C LYS A 333 -12.12 -3.57 5.42
N TYR A 334 -11.40 -3.09 4.40
CA TYR A 334 -11.64 -3.41 2.99
C TYR A 334 -10.44 -3.98 2.22
N GLY A 335 -9.23 -3.93 2.79
CA GLY A 335 -8.00 -4.24 2.05
C GLY A 335 -7.70 -5.72 1.87
N LYS A 336 -6.47 -6.02 1.42
CA LYS A 336 -5.93 -7.35 1.08
C LYS A 336 -6.36 -8.51 1.96
N LYS A 337 -6.41 -8.32 3.28
CA LYS A 337 -6.84 -9.38 4.23
C LYS A 337 -8.27 -9.87 3.97
N ARG A 338 -9.10 -9.08 3.30
CA ARG A 338 -10.50 -9.39 2.97
C ARG A 338 -10.67 -9.97 1.58
N ASN A 339 -9.99 -9.43 0.57
CA ASN A 339 -10.23 -9.80 -0.84
C ASN A 339 -8.99 -10.35 -1.57
N GLY A 340 -7.83 -10.39 -0.94
CA GLY A 340 -6.58 -10.93 -1.51
C GLY A 340 -5.81 -9.97 -2.41
N LEU A 341 -6.38 -8.82 -2.79
CA LEU A 341 -5.77 -7.86 -3.72
C LEU A 341 -4.71 -7.00 -3.02
N ASP A 342 -3.67 -6.61 -3.76
CA ASP A 342 -2.66 -5.66 -3.25
C ASP A 342 -3.29 -4.33 -2.86
N ASN A 343 -2.71 -3.64 -1.87
CA ASN A 343 -3.22 -2.36 -1.39
C ASN A 343 -2.29 -1.22 -1.85
N ILE A 344 -2.88 -0.14 -2.34
CA ILE A 344 -2.19 1.06 -2.78
C ILE A 344 -2.80 2.29 -2.08
N VAL A 345 -1.95 3.11 -1.49
CA VAL A 345 -2.26 4.48 -1.09
C VAL A 345 -1.68 5.43 -2.12
N VAL A 346 -2.46 6.43 -2.51
CA VAL A 346 -1.97 7.59 -3.24
C VAL A 346 -2.14 8.82 -2.36
N LEU A 347 -1.04 9.27 -1.77
CA LEU A 347 -0.99 10.46 -0.91
C LEU A 347 -0.74 11.69 -1.76
N TYR A 348 -1.71 12.60 -1.81
CA TYR A 348 -1.63 13.86 -2.55
C TYR A 348 -1.52 15.04 -1.58
N SER A 349 -0.43 15.80 -1.65
CA SER A 349 -0.18 16.94 -0.75
C SER A 349 0.95 17.85 -1.26
N ALA A 350 1.04 19.08 -0.76
CA ALA A 350 2.19 19.97 -0.94
C ALA A 350 3.36 19.67 0.04
N GLY A 351 3.26 18.61 0.84
CA GLY A 351 4.39 18.05 1.60
C GLY A 351 4.82 18.82 2.84
N ASN A 352 4.23 19.98 3.17
CA ASN A 352 4.53 20.69 4.41
C ASN A 352 3.73 20.11 5.58
N ILE A 353 4.40 19.45 6.53
CA ILE A 353 3.78 19.14 7.82
C ILE A 353 3.70 20.43 8.63
N VAL A 354 2.49 20.92 8.86
CA VAL A 354 2.24 22.14 9.65
C VAL A 354 1.63 21.74 10.99
N SER A 355 2.38 21.96 12.08
CA SER A 355 2.02 21.58 13.44
C SER A 355 2.82 22.41 14.46
N SER A 356 2.32 22.51 15.69
CA SER A 356 3.04 23.11 16.83
C SER A 356 4.35 22.39 17.17
N SER A 357 4.49 21.11 16.80
CA SER A 357 5.71 20.33 16.92
C SER A 357 5.97 19.54 15.64
N PHE A 358 6.65 20.16 14.67
CA PHE A 358 7.01 19.54 13.39
C PHE A 358 7.62 18.15 13.58
N GLY A 359 8.67 18.03 14.41
CA GLY A 359 9.41 16.78 14.59
C GLY A 359 8.54 15.64 15.11
N SER A 360 7.65 15.92 16.08
CA SER A 360 6.73 14.91 16.62
C SER A 360 5.68 14.51 15.58
N SER A 361 5.08 15.48 14.88
CA SER A 361 4.10 15.20 13.83
C SER A 361 4.70 14.43 12.66
N PHE A 362 5.93 14.74 12.27
CA PHE A 362 6.64 14.00 11.22
C PHE A 362 6.99 12.57 11.66
N SER A 363 7.52 12.39 12.87
CA SER A 363 7.77 11.07 13.46
C SER A 363 6.50 10.21 13.50
N ASN A 364 5.36 10.79 13.88
CA ASN A 364 4.09 10.08 13.91
C ASN A 364 3.59 9.71 12.51
N ALA A 365 3.66 10.63 11.54
CA ALA A 365 3.31 10.35 10.14
C ALA A 365 4.17 9.21 9.57
N VAL A 366 5.48 9.22 9.82
CA VAL A 366 6.41 8.13 9.45
C VAL A 366 5.98 6.81 10.10
N THR A 367 5.59 6.83 11.37
CA THR A 367 5.10 5.63 12.06
C THR A 367 3.87 5.04 11.39
N LYS A 368 2.90 5.87 10.98
CA LYS A 368 1.71 5.42 10.26
C LYS A 368 2.04 4.92 8.85
N ALA A 369 2.93 5.61 8.13
CA ALA A 369 3.39 5.16 6.81
C ALA A 369 4.11 3.81 6.88
N ASN A 370 4.98 3.58 7.87
CA ASN A 370 5.61 2.28 8.08
C ASN A 370 4.58 1.21 8.42
N THR A 371 3.58 1.51 9.26
CA THR A 371 2.51 0.56 9.58
C THR A 371 1.79 0.08 8.31
N LEU A 372 1.50 0.99 7.37
CA LEU A 372 0.94 0.65 6.07
C LEU A 372 1.93 -0.21 5.25
N LYS A 373 3.18 0.24 5.09
CA LYS A 373 4.21 -0.45 4.29
C LYS A 373 4.51 -1.86 4.80
N ASP A 374 4.65 -2.03 6.10
CA ASP A 374 4.89 -3.32 6.75
C ASP A 374 3.70 -4.29 6.59
N SER A 375 2.50 -3.75 6.35
CA SER A 375 1.31 -4.54 6.00
C SER A 375 1.21 -4.90 4.51
N GLY A 376 2.21 -4.50 3.70
CA GLY A 376 2.28 -4.74 2.26
C GLY A 376 1.57 -3.68 1.42
N VAL A 377 1.20 -2.53 2.00
CA VAL A 377 0.62 -1.40 1.25
C VAL A 377 1.73 -0.63 0.54
N LYS A 378 1.57 -0.40 -0.76
CA LYS A 378 2.43 0.52 -1.52
C LYS A 378 1.90 1.94 -1.38
N ILE A 379 2.77 2.90 -1.07
CA ILE A 379 2.43 4.31 -0.90
C ILE A 379 3.08 5.10 -2.02
N TYR A 380 2.28 5.60 -2.95
CA TYR A 380 2.66 6.63 -3.90
C TYR A 380 2.44 7.99 -3.24
N SER A 381 3.42 8.89 -3.33
CA SER A 381 3.31 10.23 -2.76
C SER A 381 3.50 11.26 -3.87
N LEU A 382 2.47 12.05 -4.12
CA LEU A 382 2.42 13.08 -5.13
C LEU A 382 2.60 14.43 -4.43
N ASN A 383 3.80 14.99 -4.55
CA ASN A 383 4.15 16.28 -3.97
C ASN A 383 3.91 17.39 -4.98
N VAL A 384 2.85 18.16 -4.76
CA VAL A 384 2.37 19.18 -5.71
C VAL A 384 2.82 20.60 -5.41
N ASN A 385 3.68 20.75 -4.40
CA ASN A 385 4.26 22.03 -4.06
C ASN A 385 5.19 22.52 -5.19
N SER A 386 5.05 23.78 -5.58
CA SER A 386 5.87 24.40 -6.64
C SER A 386 7.39 24.38 -6.37
N ALA A 387 7.82 24.23 -5.11
CA ALA A 387 9.23 24.12 -4.74
C ALA A 387 9.75 22.66 -4.76
N ALA A 388 8.86 21.68 -4.92
CA ALA A 388 9.23 20.28 -5.00
C ALA A 388 9.95 19.98 -6.32
N LYS A 389 10.92 19.06 -6.27
CA LYS A 389 11.80 18.77 -7.40
C LYS A 389 12.13 17.28 -7.45
N ALA A 390 11.74 16.62 -8.54
CA ALA A 390 12.04 15.22 -8.77
C ALA A 390 13.56 14.99 -8.79
N GLY A 391 14.01 13.86 -8.24
CA GLY A 391 15.43 13.50 -8.20
C GLY A 391 16.30 14.31 -7.24
N SER A 392 15.71 15.18 -6.41
CA SER A 392 16.46 15.88 -5.37
C SER A 392 17.03 14.92 -4.33
N SER A 393 18.21 15.21 -3.80
CA SER A 393 18.72 14.47 -2.65
C SER A 393 17.87 14.76 -1.41
N ILE A 394 17.41 13.71 -0.74
CA ILE A 394 16.76 13.84 0.57
C ILE A 394 17.79 14.02 1.68
N ALA A 395 17.35 14.48 2.85
CA ALA A 395 18.21 14.63 4.01
C ALA A 395 18.81 13.28 4.46
N ALA A 396 20.11 13.28 4.73
CA ALA A 396 20.83 12.08 5.16
C ALA A 396 20.48 11.66 6.60
N VAL A 397 20.68 10.38 6.93
CA VAL A 397 20.62 9.89 8.32
C VAL A 397 21.50 10.74 9.24
N GLY A 398 20.95 11.12 10.39
CA GLY A 398 21.55 12.04 11.36
C GLY A 398 21.14 13.51 11.16
N SER A 399 20.58 13.86 10.00
CA SER A 399 20.09 15.22 9.74
C SER A 399 18.74 15.48 10.41
N THR A 400 18.51 16.73 10.82
CA THR A 400 17.19 17.20 11.27
C THR A 400 16.43 17.80 10.11
N VAL A 401 15.23 17.27 9.89
CA VAL A 401 14.27 17.73 8.88
C VAL A 401 13.44 18.87 9.48
N ASN A 402 13.08 19.86 8.66
CA ASN A 402 12.17 20.94 9.03
C ASN A 402 11.02 21.06 8.01
N SER A 403 10.11 22.00 8.24
CA SER A 403 8.90 22.18 7.42
C SER A 403 9.17 22.48 5.95
N ASN A 404 10.35 23.00 5.60
CA ASN A 404 10.70 23.32 4.21
C ASN A 404 11.32 22.14 3.45
N ASP A 405 11.63 21.03 4.14
CA ASP A 405 12.24 19.84 3.53
C ASP A 405 11.18 18.93 2.89
N ILE A 406 10.27 19.53 2.12
CA ILE A 406 9.07 18.91 1.55
C ILE A 406 9.35 17.64 0.72
N ASN A 407 10.43 17.63 -0.06
CA ASN A 407 10.85 16.45 -0.83
C ASN A 407 11.22 15.30 0.12
N THR A 408 12.05 15.59 1.14
CA THR A 408 12.46 14.60 2.15
C THR A 408 11.25 14.03 2.89
N VAL A 409 10.31 14.88 3.32
CA VAL A 409 9.10 14.43 4.02
C VAL A 409 8.31 13.45 3.15
N MET A 410 7.97 13.86 1.93
CA MET A 410 7.10 13.06 1.06
C MET A 410 7.79 11.77 0.57
N GLU A 411 9.07 11.84 0.20
CA GLU A 411 9.85 10.65 -0.19
C GLU A 411 9.92 9.63 0.96
N LEU A 412 10.18 10.06 2.19
CA LEU A 412 10.27 9.16 3.35
C LEU A 412 8.92 8.53 3.74
N LEU A 413 7.80 9.20 3.46
CA LEU A 413 6.47 8.62 3.62
C LEU A 413 6.14 7.60 2.53
N SER A 414 6.66 7.78 1.32
CA SER A 414 6.45 6.88 0.18
C SER A 414 7.06 5.49 0.38
N SER A 415 6.77 4.58 -0.56
CA SER A 415 7.42 3.27 -0.63
C SER A 415 8.80 3.25 -1.31
N ASP A 416 9.34 4.42 -1.69
CA ASP A 416 10.74 4.53 -2.11
C ASP A 416 11.70 4.29 -0.95
N TYR A 417 11.22 4.44 0.28
CA TYR A 417 12.01 4.20 1.47
C TYR A 417 11.28 3.26 2.42
N THR A 418 12.01 2.29 2.96
CA THR A 418 11.56 1.36 4.01
C THR A 418 12.40 1.55 5.26
N ASN A 419 12.00 0.95 6.38
CA ASN A 419 12.71 1.06 7.67
C ASN A 419 13.02 2.51 8.08
N VAL A 420 12.12 3.42 7.73
CA VAL A 420 12.29 4.84 7.99
C VAL A 420 12.08 5.08 9.48
N SER A 421 13.01 5.74 10.15
CA SER A 421 12.87 6.10 11.55
C SER A 421 13.28 7.56 11.73
N VAL A 422 12.46 8.29 12.48
CA VAL A 422 12.61 9.72 12.75
C VAL A 422 12.32 9.93 14.23
N SER A 423 13.15 10.73 14.91
CA SER A 423 12.93 11.09 16.32
C SER A 423 11.84 12.15 16.46
N SER A 424 11.34 12.36 17.68
CA SER A 424 10.39 13.46 17.97
C SER A 424 10.97 14.87 17.74
N SER A 425 12.29 15.01 17.58
CA SER A 425 12.93 16.27 17.16
C SER A 425 12.93 16.47 15.64
N GLY A 426 12.47 15.49 14.86
CA GLY A 426 12.52 15.52 13.39
C GLY A 426 13.86 15.04 12.82
N SER A 427 14.71 14.40 13.64
CA SER A 427 16.01 13.89 13.18
C SER A 427 15.87 12.48 12.62
N ILE A 428 16.38 12.27 11.40
CA ILE A 428 16.34 10.97 10.73
C ILE A 428 17.34 10.03 11.40
N THR A 429 16.90 8.85 11.82
CA THR A 429 17.74 7.85 12.49
C THR A 429 18.03 6.65 11.59
N SER A 430 17.14 6.32 10.65
CA SER A 430 17.39 5.29 9.62
C SER A 430 16.44 5.42 8.44
N TYR A 431 16.85 4.89 7.28
CA TYR A 431 15.99 4.52 6.16
C TYR A 431 16.76 3.59 5.22
N THR A 432 16.05 2.83 4.39
CA THR A 432 16.60 2.03 3.30
C THR A 432 15.91 2.42 2.01
N LYS A 433 16.68 2.90 1.02
CA LYS A 433 16.16 3.25 -0.32
C LYS A 433 15.84 1.98 -1.12
N SER A 434 14.64 1.93 -1.69
CA SER A 434 14.20 0.94 -2.67
C SER A 434 14.65 1.35 -4.08
N SER A 435 14.70 0.39 -5.01
CA SER A 435 14.96 0.66 -6.43
C SER A 435 13.74 1.16 -7.19
N SER A 436 12.57 1.18 -6.55
CA SER A 436 11.32 1.66 -7.13
C SER A 436 11.25 3.19 -7.12
N GLU A 437 10.32 3.72 -7.91
CA GLU A 437 9.94 5.12 -7.89
C GLU A 437 8.46 5.20 -7.49
N TYR A 438 8.14 5.76 -6.34
CA TYR A 438 6.81 5.97 -5.77
C TYR A 438 6.57 7.44 -5.40
N TYR A 439 7.65 8.22 -5.27
CA TYR A 439 7.61 9.67 -5.17
C TYR A 439 7.45 10.32 -6.54
N ARG A 440 6.55 11.31 -6.63
CA ARG A 440 6.29 12.08 -7.85
C ARG A 440 6.12 13.55 -7.52
N THR A 441 6.52 14.40 -8.45
CA THR A 441 6.20 15.83 -8.42
C THR A 441 5.94 16.33 -9.85
N PRO A 442 4.96 17.22 -10.06
CA PRO A 442 4.63 17.71 -11.38
C PRO A 442 5.71 18.65 -11.90
N ASN A 443 6.02 18.52 -13.19
CA ASN A 443 6.89 19.45 -13.92
C ASN A 443 6.08 20.35 -14.87
N SER A 444 4.75 20.29 -14.82
CA SER A 444 3.81 21.12 -15.59
C SER A 444 2.57 21.49 -14.79
N GLU A 445 1.74 22.32 -15.41
CA GLU A 445 0.40 22.66 -14.93
C GLU A 445 -0.62 21.52 -15.06
N ASP A 446 -0.30 20.46 -15.81
CA ASP A 446 -1.17 19.31 -16.04
C ASP A 446 -0.68 18.12 -15.21
N TYR A 447 -1.40 17.83 -14.13
CA TYR A 447 -1.02 16.80 -13.16
C TYR A 447 -1.49 15.40 -13.57
N THR A 448 -2.24 15.27 -14.66
CA THR A 448 -2.86 14.01 -15.09
C THR A 448 -1.84 12.88 -15.24
N ALA A 449 -0.64 13.20 -15.72
CA ALA A 449 0.44 12.22 -15.87
C ALA A 449 0.85 11.58 -14.53
N LEU A 450 0.73 12.26 -13.39
CA LEU A 450 1.18 11.76 -12.07
C LEU A 450 0.48 10.49 -11.61
N TYR A 451 -0.67 10.14 -12.20
CA TYR A 451 -1.53 9.05 -11.75
C TYR A 451 -1.68 7.92 -12.78
N ASN A 452 -1.25 8.12 -14.02
CA ASN A 452 -1.54 7.18 -15.12
C ASN A 452 -0.81 5.83 -14.99
N ASP A 453 0.42 5.81 -14.47
CA ASP A 453 1.13 4.55 -14.16
C ASP A 453 0.47 3.81 -12.99
N ILE A 454 -0.10 4.54 -12.04
CA ILE A 454 -0.86 3.96 -10.93
C ILE A 454 -2.14 3.31 -11.46
N LEU A 455 -2.89 4.00 -12.34
CA LEU A 455 -4.08 3.43 -13.02
C LEU A 455 -3.76 2.12 -13.73
N PHE A 456 -2.70 2.14 -14.54
CA PHE A 456 -2.27 0.96 -15.29
C PHE A 456 -1.95 -0.23 -14.39
N ASN A 457 -1.33 0.00 -13.24
CA ASN A 457 -1.03 -1.07 -12.32
C ASN A 457 -2.25 -1.53 -11.49
N THR A 458 -3.34 -0.76 -11.46
CA THR A 458 -4.47 -0.98 -10.52
C THR A 458 -5.75 -1.44 -11.17
N LEU A 459 -5.92 -1.22 -12.48
CA LEU A 459 -7.15 -1.51 -13.21
C LEU A 459 -6.92 -2.37 -14.44
N SER A 460 -7.84 -3.30 -14.66
CA SER A 460 -7.97 -4.02 -15.92
C SER A 460 -8.35 -3.05 -17.03
N SER A 461 -7.80 -3.22 -18.23
CA SER A 461 -7.98 -2.26 -19.31
C SER A 461 -7.78 -2.85 -20.69
N THR A 462 -8.22 -2.11 -21.72
CA THR A 462 -7.99 -2.44 -23.13
C THR A 462 -6.94 -1.51 -23.73
N LYS A 463 -6.25 -1.95 -24.79
CA LYS A 463 -5.16 -1.18 -25.38
C LYS A 463 -5.68 -0.01 -26.23
N ASN A 464 -5.10 1.16 -26.03
CA ASN A 464 -5.40 2.36 -26.80
C ASN A 464 -4.75 2.32 -28.19
N SER A 465 -5.58 2.39 -29.23
CA SER A 465 -5.12 2.40 -30.63
C SER A 465 -4.17 3.55 -30.97
N LYS A 466 -4.24 4.70 -30.26
CA LYS A 466 -3.30 5.82 -30.44
C LYS A 466 -1.85 5.45 -30.11
N CYS A 467 -1.64 4.40 -29.32
CA CYS A 467 -0.30 3.91 -29.01
C CYS A 467 0.26 2.93 -30.04
N ASN A 468 -0.40 2.78 -31.18
CA ASN A 468 0.15 2.04 -32.30
C ASN A 468 1.14 2.91 -33.10
N VAL A 469 2.27 2.34 -33.52
CA VAL A 469 3.26 2.98 -34.40
C VAL A 469 2.60 3.49 -35.69
N SER A 470 1.68 2.71 -36.25
CA SER A 470 0.90 3.11 -37.44
C SER A 470 -0.03 4.30 -37.21
N SER A 471 -0.31 4.65 -35.96
CA SER A 471 -1.15 5.77 -35.55
C SER A 471 -0.35 6.98 -35.07
N GLY A 472 0.95 7.03 -35.37
CA GLY A 472 1.82 8.18 -35.05
C GLY A 472 2.56 8.07 -33.72
N CYS A 473 2.63 6.87 -33.13
CA CYS A 473 3.38 6.64 -31.92
C CYS A 473 4.91 6.65 -32.16
N GLU A 474 5.63 7.49 -31.43
CA GLU A 474 7.08 7.67 -31.51
C GLU A 474 7.81 6.66 -30.59
N ALA A 475 8.17 5.48 -31.11
CA ALA A 475 8.72 4.36 -30.33
C ALA A 475 10.04 4.62 -29.59
N GLY A 476 10.78 5.66 -29.96
CA GLY A 476 11.98 6.10 -29.22
C GLY A 476 11.65 6.92 -27.96
N PHE A 477 10.42 7.41 -27.83
CA PHE A 477 10.00 8.39 -26.83
C PHE A 477 8.79 7.93 -25.99
N GLY A 478 8.37 6.67 -26.14
CA GLY A 478 7.34 6.03 -25.32
C GLY A 478 7.11 4.58 -25.74
N LYS A 479 6.32 3.83 -24.98
CA LYS A 479 5.99 2.44 -25.30
C LYS A 479 4.95 2.40 -26.43
N CYS A 480 5.39 2.02 -27.63
CA CYS A 480 4.52 1.89 -28.79
C CYS A 480 4.25 0.43 -29.16
N GLU A 481 3.06 0.18 -29.69
CA GLU A 481 2.63 -1.11 -30.21
C GLU A 481 2.75 -1.21 -31.72
N GLY A 482 2.99 -2.41 -32.23
CA GLY A 482 3.15 -2.67 -33.65
C GLY A 482 4.62 -2.78 -34.09
N VAL A 483 4.83 -3.32 -35.28
CA VAL A 483 6.17 -3.57 -35.80
C VAL A 483 6.72 -2.26 -36.36
N VAL A 484 7.81 -1.76 -35.77
CA VAL A 484 8.57 -0.65 -36.37
C VAL A 484 9.24 -1.21 -37.62
N SER A 485 8.70 -0.89 -38.79
CA SER A 485 9.32 -1.27 -40.07
C SER A 485 10.53 -0.36 -40.28
N THR A 486 11.67 -0.73 -39.71
CA THR A 486 12.95 -0.05 -39.94
C THR A 486 13.37 -0.31 -41.38
N THR A 487 12.95 0.58 -42.28
CA THR A 487 13.51 0.62 -43.63
C THR A 487 14.90 1.23 -43.49
N THR A 488 15.90 0.38 -43.24
CA THR A 488 17.31 0.78 -43.24
C THR A 488 17.65 1.27 -44.64
N THR A 489 17.60 2.59 -44.84
CA THR A 489 18.09 3.20 -46.07
C THR A 489 19.61 3.20 -45.97
N THR A 490 20.23 2.17 -46.54
CA THR A 490 21.67 2.13 -46.74
C THR A 490 22.03 3.18 -47.78
N THR A 491 22.36 4.38 -47.32
CA THR A 491 22.93 5.42 -48.19
C THR A 491 24.38 5.01 -48.48
N THR A 492 24.61 4.31 -49.58
CA THR A 492 25.96 4.03 -50.09
C THR A 492 26.56 5.35 -50.56
N THR A 493 27.34 6.02 -49.71
CA THR A 493 28.16 7.15 -50.13
C THR A 493 29.41 6.58 -50.82
N THR A 494 29.40 6.58 -52.15
CA THR A 494 30.58 6.25 -52.94
C THR A 494 31.56 7.42 -52.87
N THR A 495 32.52 7.36 -51.95
CA THR A 495 33.65 8.30 -51.93
C THR A 495 34.63 7.87 -53.01
N THR A 496 34.69 8.62 -54.11
CA THR A 496 35.74 8.49 -55.12
C THR A 496 37.01 9.11 -54.56
N GLU A 497 37.94 8.32 -54.05
CA GLU A 497 39.27 8.81 -53.67
C GLU A 497 40.08 9.15 -54.92
N GLU A 498 40.55 10.40 -54.98
CA GLU A 498 41.56 10.84 -55.94
C GLU A 498 42.95 10.31 -55.50
N PRO A 499 43.77 9.74 -56.41
CA PRO A 499 45.01 9.06 -56.04
C PRO A 499 46.03 10.04 -55.44
N THR A 500 46.31 9.89 -54.15
CA THR A 500 47.30 10.69 -53.44
C THR A 500 48.70 10.10 -53.61
N THR A 501 49.65 10.94 -54.01
CA THR A 501 51.05 10.57 -54.28
C THR A 501 51.85 10.49 -52.98
N THR A 502 52.34 9.29 -52.63
CA THR A 502 53.14 9.06 -51.42
C THR A 502 54.59 9.54 -51.61
N THR A 503 55.01 10.53 -50.81
CA THR A 503 56.42 10.94 -50.70
C THR A 503 57.02 10.41 -49.40
N THR A 504 57.99 9.50 -49.51
CA THR A 504 58.71 8.91 -48.37
C THR A 504 59.81 9.87 -47.92
N THR A 505 59.77 10.34 -46.67
CA THR A 505 60.89 11.06 -46.05
C THR A 505 61.44 10.24 -44.89
N THR A 506 62.72 9.88 -44.98
CA THR A 506 63.45 9.12 -43.95
C THR A 506 64.12 10.10 -42.99
N THR A 507 63.74 10.08 -41.72
CA THR A 507 64.40 10.89 -40.66
C THR A 507 65.15 9.95 -39.72
N THR A 508 66.43 10.25 -39.51
CA THR A 508 67.35 9.49 -38.64
C THR A 508 67.31 10.08 -37.23
N GLU A 509 67.07 9.25 -36.21
CA GLU A 509 67.10 9.65 -34.79
C GLU A 509 68.54 9.84 -34.26
N GLN A 510 68.72 10.87 -33.42
CA GLN A 510 69.88 11.06 -32.55
C GLN A 510 69.39 11.28 -31.12
N PRO A 511 69.99 10.67 -30.08
CA PRO A 511 69.42 10.62 -28.74
C PRO A 511 69.79 11.88 -27.92
N ILE A 512 68.85 12.39 -27.13
CA ILE A 512 69.11 13.46 -26.16
C ILE A 512 68.70 13.02 -24.75
N THR A 513 69.67 13.22 -23.85
CA THR A 513 69.72 12.99 -22.40
C THR A 513 68.74 13.82 -21.58
N THR A 514 68.26 13.19 -20.50
CA THR A 514 67.42 13.73 -19.42
C THR A 514 68.15 14.76 -18.56
N THR A 515 67.48 15.84 -18.14
CA THR A 515 67.89 16.61 -16.96
C THR A 515 66.66 17.17 -16.22
N THR A 516 66.57 16.82 -14.95
CA THR A 516 65.57 17.25 -13.96
C THR A 516 65.89 18.65 -13.45
N ALA A 517 64.88 19.51 -13.28
CA ALA A 517 65.02 20.74 -12.47
C ALA A 517 63.74 21.09 -11.72
N THR A 518 63.95 21.25 -10.41
CA THR A 518 63.07 21.61 -9.31
C THR A 518 62.51 23.02 -9.42
N THR A 519 61.23 23.23 -9.12
CA THR A 519 60.62 24.57 -8.99
C THR A 519 60.57 25.03 -7.54
N VAL A 520 61.14 26.21 -7.30
CA VAL A 520 61.09 26.97 -6.04
C VAL A 520 60.11 28.13 -6.20
N SER A 521 59.33 28.37 -5.15
CA SER A 521 58.40 29.50 -4.96
C SER A 521 59.09 30.87 -5.08
N PRO A 522 58.34 31.95 -5.39
CA PRO A 522 58.36 33.04 -4.41
C PRO A 522 57.00 33.73 -4.17
N THR A 523 56.88 34.14 -2.91
CA THR A 523 56.06 35.22 -2.35
C THR A 523 56.34 36.58 -3.00
N SER A 524 55.31 37.44 -3.08
CA SER A 524 55.49 38.88 -2.83
C SER A 524 54.17 39.56 -2.47
N SER A 525 54.31 40.55 -1.60
CA SER A 525 53.34 41.34 -0.88
C SER A 525 53.17 42.74 -1.48
N LEU A 526 52.01 43.35 -1.18
CA LEU A 526 51.75 44.78 -0.95
C LEU A 526 51.94 45.79 -2.10
N THR A 527 50.82 46.42 -2.48
CA THR A 527 50.49 47.81 -2.11
C THR A 527 48.99 47.93 -1.88
#